data_AF-A0A8T5BFS1-F1
#
_entry.id   AF-A0A8T5BFS1-F1
#
_cell.length_a   1.000
_cell.length_b   1.000
_cell.length_c   1.000
_cell.angle_alpha   90.00
_cell.angle_beta   90.00
_cell.angle_gamma   90.00
#
_symmetry.space_group_name_H-M   'P 1'
#
loop_
_entity.id
_entity.type
_entity.pdbx_description
1 polymer ?
#
loop_
_entity_poly.entity_id
_entity_poly.type
_entity_poly.pdbx_seq_one_letter_code
_entity_poly.pdbx_strand_id
1 'polypeptide(L)'
;MKRLTIYLSLSIVFAGLVTVSTMIIRIPVAATGGYINIGDAMIFICALTFGSFIGGLAGGIGSAIADMIGYPIFAPFTLVIKGLEGFLTGFIKDGKSFKKDLLAWGIGALTMVVGYFIAESYIMKIGIAAALAEVPGNLFQVFFGGLIGIPATRILRRRLTVISALKPFLEKPSS
;
A
#
# COMPACT_ATOMS: atom_id res chain seq x y z
N MET A 1 -26.16 -1.86 -4.81
CA MET A 1 -25.84 -0.52 -4.29
C MET A 1 -25.14 -0.53 -2.93
N LYS A 2 -25.69 -1.13 -1.86
CA LYS A 2 -25.07 -1.12 -0.50
C LYS A 2 -23.60 -1.59 -0.45
N ARG A 3 -23.25 -2.69 -1.16
CA ARG A 3 -21.87 -3.21 -1.25
C ARG A 3 -20.91 -2.18 -1.84
N LEU A 4 -21.24 -1.57 -2.97
CA LEU A 4 -20.39 -0.58 -3.63
C LEU A 4 -20.12 0.63 -2.72
N THR A 5 -21.17 1.14 -2.07
CA THR A 5 -21.04 2.26 -1.13
C THR A 5 -20.05 1.95 -0.01
N ILE A 6 -20.14 0.78 0.62
CA ILE A 6 -19.21 0.36 1.67
C ILE A 6 -17.77 0.30 1.16
N TYR A 7 -17.53 -0.30 -0.01
CA TYR A 7 -16.19 -0.41 -0.57
C TYR A 7 -15.59 0.97 -0.86
N LEU A 8 -16.37 1.88 -1.43
CA LEU A 8 -15.93 3.25 -1.71
C LEU A 8 -15.67 4.03 -0.42
N SER A 9 -16.57 3.96 0.57
CA SER A 9 -16.39 4.63 1.87
C SER A 9 -15.13 4.15 2.57
N LEU A 10 -14.89 2.84 2.62
CA LEU A 10 -13.65 2.29 3.19
C LEU A 10 -12.42 2.73 2.40
N SER A 11 -12.48 2.69 1.07
CA SER A 11 -11.36 3.11 0.22
C SER A 11 -10.99 4.57 0.46
N ILE A 12 -11.96 5.47 0.59
CA ILE A 12 -11.73 6.90 0.84
C ILE A 12 -11.15 7.13 2.24
N VAL A 13 -11.72 6.50 3.28
CA VAL A 13 -11.21 6.62 4.65
C VAL A 13 -9.77 6.10 4.74
N PHE A 14 -9.50 4.92 4.16
CA PHE A 14 -8.15 4.36 4.16
C PHE A 14 -7.19 5.13 3.26
N ALA A 15 -7.64 5.73 2.15
CA ALA A 15 -6.80 6.64 1.37
C ALA A 15 -6.34 7.83 2.22
N GLY A 16 -7.24 8.44 3.00
CA GLY A 16 -6.86 9.51 3.93
C GLY A 16 -5.88 9.05 5.01
N LEU A 17 -6.08 7.85 5.58
CA LEU A 17 -5.14 7.28 6.54
C LEU A 17 -3.77 6.97 5.92
N VAL A 18 -3.74 6.46 4.70
CA VAL A 18 -2.49 6.25 3.95
C VAL A 18 -1.81 7.59 3.70
N THR A 19 -2.51 8.63 3.22
CA THR A 19 -1.94 9.96 3.03
C THR A 19 -1.28 10.48 4.30
N VAL A 20 -1.99 10.44 5.43
CA VAL A 20 -1.45 10.90 6.71
C VAL A 20 -0.24 10.06 7.12
N SER A 21 -0.32 8.73 7.02
CA SER A 21 0.78 7.83 7.40
C SER A 21 2.04 8.06 6.55
N THR A 22 1.87 8.32 5.25
CA THR A 22 2.94 8.67 4.31
C THR A 22 3.59 10.02 4.66
N MET A 23 2.82 10.96 5.22
CA MET A 23 3.30 12.31 5.54
C MET A 23 3.92 12.45 6.94
N ILE A 24 3.57 11.60 7.92
CA ILE A 24 4.06 11.74 9.31
C ILE A 24 5.58 11.63 9.38
N ILE A 25 6.16 10.59 8.77
CA ILE A 25 7.60 10.39 8.70
C ILE A 25 8.00 10.37 7.24
N ARG A 26 8.69 11.42 6.81
CA ARG A 26 9.28 11.53 5.47
C ARG A 26 10.75 11.95 5.60
N ILE A 27 11.64 11.12 5.07
CA ILE A 27 13.09 11.37 5.07
C ILE A 27 13.50 11.66 3.63
N PRO A 28 13.86 12.91 3.29
CA PRO A 28 14.24 13.27 1.93
C PRO A 28 15.47 12.50 1.44
N VAL A 29 15.47 12.14 0.16
CA VAL A 29 16.59 11.47 -0.52
C VAL A 29 17.15 12.39 -1.60
N ALA A 30 18.34 12.92 -1.35
CA ALA A 30 18.96 13.90 -2.26
C ALA A 30 19.28 13.34 -3.65
N ALA A 31 19.55 12.04 -3.77
CA ALA A 31 19.96 11.42 -5.03
C ALA A 31 18.86 11.40 -6.11
N THR A 32 17.61 11.23 -5.71
CA THR A 32 16.44 11.15 -6.60
C THR A 32 15.55 12.38 -6.52
N GLY A 33 15.71 13.19 -5.48
CA GLY A 33 14.75 14.23 -5.12
C GLY A 33 13.45 13.66 -4.53
N GLY A 34 13.42 12.36 -4.20
CA GLY A 34 12.30 11.66 -3.57
C GLY A 34 12.42 11.62 -2.04
N TYR A 35 11.72 10.68 -1.40
CA TYR A 35 11.72 10.51 0.04
C TYR A 35 11.31 9.11 0.49
N ILE A 36 11.83 8.70 1.65
CA ILE A 36 11.45 7.46 2.34
C ILE A 36 10.31 7.76 3.31
N ASN A 37 9.28 6.92 3.36
CA ASN A 37 8.17 7.06 4.30
C ASN A 37 7.78 5.74 5.00
N ILE A 38 6.79 5.81 5.90
CA ILE A 38 6.27 4.65 6.64
C ILE A 38 4.82 4.29 6.27
N GLY A 39 4.30 4.88 5.19
CA GLY A 39 2.91 4.75 4.76
C GLY A 39 2.54 3.33 4.33
N ASP A 40 3.50 2.53 3.85
CA ASP A 40 3.35 1.14 3.41
C ASP A 40 2.69 0.27 4.49
N ALA A 41 2.94 0.54 5.77
CA ALA A 41 2.27 -0.15 6.86
C ALA A 41 0.74 -0.04 6.75
N MET A 42 0.22 1.16 6.49
CA MET A 42 -1.22 1.38 6.33
C MET A 42 -1.77 0.72 5.06
N ILE A 43 -0.98 0.70 3.98
CA ILE A 43 -1.33 0.00 2.72
C ILE A 43 -1.47 -1.51 2.98
N PHE A 44 -0.49 -2.13 3.62
CA PHE A 44 -0.56 -3.55 3.96
C PHE A 44 -1.71 -3.84 4.94
N ILE A 45 -1.95 -2.97 5.93
CA ILE A 45 -3.08 -3.10 6.86
C ILE A 45 -4.40 -3.15 6.10
N CYS A 46 -4.67 -2.17 5.24
CA CYS A 46 -5.95 -2.09 4.55
C CYS A 46 -6.10 -3.19 3.48
N ALA A 47 -5.04 -3.51 2.74
CA ALA A 47 -5.04 -4.57 1.72
C ALA A 47 -5.25 -5.96 2.34
N LEU A 48 -4.47 -6.31 3.38
CA LEU A 48 -4.61 -7.62 4.04
C LEU A 48 -5.95 -7.69 4.79
N THR A 49 -6.45 -6.60 5.37
CA THR A 49 -7.73 -6.64 6.08
C THR A 49 -8.91 -6.73 5.10
N PHE A 50 -9.00 -5.81 4.14
CA PHE A 50 -10.21 -5.59 3.34
C PHE A 50 -10.14 -6.08 1.88
N GLY A 51 -8.96 -6.42 1.37
CA GLY A 51 -8.76 -7.01 0.04
C GLY A 51 -8.31 -6.03 -1.03
N SER A 52 -8.17 -6.55 -2.25
CA SER A 52 -7.46 -5.91 -3.36
C SER A 52 -8.02 -4.55 -3.77
N PHE A 53 -9.34 -4.41 -3.88
CA PHE A 53 -9.95 -3.15 -4.33
C PHE A 53 -9.70 -2.01 -3.35
N ILE A 54 -9.94 -2.23 -2.06
CA ILE A 54 -9.73 -1.23 -1.02
C ILE A 54 -8.23 -0.97 -0.84
N GLY A 55 -7.41 -2.03 -0.81
CA GLY A 55 -5.96 -1.91 -0.71
C GLY A 55 -5.34 -1.09 -1.85
N GLY A 56 -5.73 -1.38 -3.08
CA GLY A 56 -5.21 -0.68 -4.26
C GLY A 56 -5.66 0.78 -4.33
N LEU A 57 -6.95 1.06 -4.10
CA LEU A 57 -7.43 2.45 -4.10
C LEU A 57 -6.81 3.26 -2.95
N ALA A 58 -6.77 2.71 -1.74
CA ALA A 58 -6.19 3.39 -0.59
C ALA A 58 -4.68 3.63 -0.78
N GLY A 59 -3.95 2.61 -1.20
CA GLY A 59 -2.50 2.70 -1.42
C GLY A 59 -2.14 3.69 -2.51
N GLY A 60 -2.75 3.56 -3.68
CA GLY A 60 -2.49 4.44 -4.83
C GLY A 60 -2.92 5.88 -4.57
N ILE A 61 -4.21 6.11 -4.29
CA ILE A 61 -4.75 7.47 -4.14
C ILE A 61 -4.15 8.15 -2.91
N GLY A 62 -4.09 7.44 -1.78
CA GLY A 62 -3.59 8.01 -0.54
C GLY A 62 -2.14 8.48 -0.65
N SER A 63 -1.27 7.63 -1.21
CA SER A 63 0.15 7.96 -1.38
C SER A 63 0.36 9.02 -2.45
N ALA A 64 -0.39 8.99 -3.57
CA ALA A 64 -0.29 10.01 -4.60
C ALA A 64 -0.71 11.40 -4.09
N ILE A 65 -1.73 11.48 -3.22
CA ILE A 65 -2.10 12.74 -2.57
C ILE A 65 -0.96 13.26 -1.69
N ALA A 66 -0.28 12.39 -0.94
CA ALA A 66 0.88 12.79 -0.13
C ALA A 66 1.99 13.37 -1.00
N ASP A 67 2.26 12.75 -2.16
CA ASP A 67 3.24 13.25 -3.13
C ASP A 67 2.82 14.60 -3.72
N MET A 68 1.55 14.83 -4.04
CA MET A 68 1.11 16.14 -4.54
C MET A 68 1.40 17.30 -3.56
N ILE A 69 1.54 17.00 -2.26
CA ILE A 69 1.76 18.01 -1.21
C ILE A 69 3.26 18.34 -1.03
N GLY A 70 4.20 17.56 -1.58
CA GLY A 70 5.64 17.83 -1.39
C GLY A 70 6.59 17.30 -2.45
N TYR A 71 6.18 16.30 -3.22
CA TYR A 71 6.96 15.63 -4.26
C TYR A 71 6.11 15.35 -5.53
N PRO A 72 5.47 16.36 -6.15
CA PRO A 72 4.35 16.13 -7.08
C PRO A 72 4.73 15.35 -8.35
N ILE A 73 6.00 15.38 -8.77
CA ILE A 73 6.50 14.63 -9.92
C ILE A 73 6.37 13.11 -9.72
N PHE A 74 6.39 12.64 -8.47
CA PHE A 74 6.24 11.21 -8.14
C PHE A 74 4.78 10.76 -8.12
N ALA A 75 3.82 11.66 -7.90
CA ALA A 75 2.40 11.35 -7.71
C ALA A 75 1.78 10.40 -8.76
N PRO A 76 1.97 10.58 -10.09
CA PRO A 76 1.39 9.66 -11.07
C PRO A 76 2.02 8.26 -11.01
N PHE A 77 3.31 8.15 -10.70
CA PHE A 77 4.02 6.88 -10.56
C PHE A 77 3.59 6.17 -9.28
N THR A 78 3.57 6.91 -8.16
CA THR A 78 3.10 6.44 -6.87
C THR A 78 1.67 5.93 -6.93
N LEU A 79 0.78 6.62 -7.63
CA LEU A 79 -0.61 6.17 -7.83
C LEU A 79 -0.67 4.75 -8.39
N VAL A 80 0.16 4.46 -9.40
CA VAL A 80 0.21 3.15 -10.06
C VAL A 80 0.95 2.14 -9.19
N ILE A 81 2.15 2.47 -8.71
CA ILE A 81 3.03 1.54 -7.99
C ILE A 81 2.40 1.12 -6.65
N LYS A 82 2.02 2.09 -5.81
CA LYS A 82 1.38 1.83 -4.51
C LYS A 82 -0.03 1.25 -4.68
N GLY A 83 -0.71 1.61 -5.78
CA GLY A 83 -1.97 1.00 -6.16
C GLY A 83 -1.82 -0.49 -6.46
N LEU A 84 -0.81 -0.88 -7.23
CA LEU A 84 -0.51 -2.28 -7.53
C LEU A 84 -0.01 -3.05 -6.30
N GLU A 85 0.83 -2.43 -5.46
CA GLU A 85 1.26 -2.98 -4.18
C GLU A 85 0.07 -3.39 -3.31
N GLY A 86 -0.85 -2.46 -3.06
CA GLY A 86 -2.05 -2.72 -2.27
C GLY A 86 -2.99 -3.71 -2.93
N PHE A 87 -3.16 -3.62 -4.25
CA PHE A 87 -4.03 -4.52 -5.01
C PHE A 87 -3.54 -5.98 -4.96
N LEU A 88 -2.27 -6.22 -5.30
CA LEU A 88 -1.68 -7.56 -5.35
C LEU A 88 -1.62 -8.19 -3.96
N THR A 89 -1.23 -7.41 -2.94
CA THR A 89 -1.29 -7.85 -1.54
C THR A 89 -2.72 -8.31 -1.19
N GLY A 90 -3.71 -7.47 -1.47
CA GLY A 90 -5.10 -7.75 -1.16
C GLY A 90 -5.73 -8.87 -1.98
N PHE A 91 -5.13 -9.21 -3.13
CA PHE A 91 -5.57 -10.29 -4.02
C PHE A 91 -5.04 -11.65 -3.56
N ILE A 92 -3.78 -11.71 -3.11
CA ILE A 92 -3.10 -12.96 -2.72
C ILE A 92 -3.56 -13.44 -1.33
N LYS A 93 -3.95 -12.51 -0.45
CA LYS A 93 -4.33 -12.84 0.93
C LYS A 93 -5.56 -13.73 1.01
N ASP A 94 -5.54 -14.70 1.92
CA ASP A 94 -6.65 -15.64 2.16
C ASP A 94 -7.46 -15.34 3.43
N GLY A 95 -7.03 -14.35 4.22
CA GLY A 95 -7.68 -13.95 5.47
C GLY A 95 -7.39 -14.84 6.67
N LYS A 96 -6.71 -15.98 6.49
CA LYS A 96 -6.59 -17.06 7.49
C LYS A 96 -5.13 -17.38 7.83
N SER A 97 -4.31 -17.61 6.80
CA SER A 97 -2.97 -18.14 6.94
C SER A 97 -1.93 -17.03 7.08
N PHE A 98 -1.12 -17.12 8.13
CA PHE A 98 0.03 -16.22 8.30
C PHE A 98 1.03 -16.34 7.14
N LYS A 99 1.23 -17.57 6.61
CA LYS A 99 2.12 -17.80 5.46
C LYS A 99 1.60 -17.12 4.20
N LYS A 100 0.27 -17.08 4.01
CA LYS A 100 -0.34 -16.35 2.87
C LYS A 100 -0.27 -14.85 3.06
N ASP A 101 -0.45 -14.34 4.27
CA ASP A 101 -0.24 -12.92 4.57
C ASP A 101 1.23 -12.50 4.28
N LEU A 102 2.22 -13.33 4.65
CA LEU A 102 3.64 -13.11 4.33
C LEU A 102 3.91 -13.14 2.83
N LEU A 103 3.34 -14.10 2.10
CA LEU A 103 3.48 -14.18 0.64
C LEU A 103 2.86 -12.94 -0.03
N ALA A 104 1.65 -12.54 0.39
CA ALA A 104 0.97 -11.37 -0.11
C ALA A 104 1.80 -10.10 0.10
N TRP A 105 2.31 -9.90 1.32
CA TRP A 105 3.24 -8.81 1.65
C TRP A 105 4.49 -8.85 0.77
N GLY A 106 5.14 -10.01 0.63
CA GLY A 106 6.38 -10.13 -0.15
C GLY A 106 6.19 -9.76 -1.63
N ILE A 107 5.06 -10.14 -2.23
CA ILE A 107 4.75 -9.76 -3.62
C ILE A 107 4.42 -8.27 -3.74
N GLY A 108 3.66 -7.71 -2.79
CA GLY A 108 3.41 -6.26 -2.73
C GLY A 108 4.70 -5.45 -2.58
N ALA A 109 5.55 -5.85 -1.63
CA ALA A 109 6.85 -5.26 -1.36
C ALA A 109 7.77 -5.28 -2.60
N LEU A 110 7.85 -6.42 -3.28
CA LEU A 110 8.63 -6.54 -4.52
C LEU A 110 8.08 -5.61 -5.61
N THR A 111 6.76 -5.54 -5.75
CA THR A 111 6.09 -4.66 -6.72
C THR A 111 6.43 -3.20 -6.47
N MET A 112 6.42 -2.77 -5.21
CA MET A 112 6.79 -1.42 -4.80
C MET A 112 8.24 -1.12 -5.16
N VAL A 113 9.18 -1.94 -4.68
CA VAL A 113 10.63 -1.69 -4.86
C VAL A 113 11.02 -1.71 -6.35
N VAL A 114 10.55 -2.70 -7.11
CA VAL A 114 10.82 -2.79 -8.55
C VAL A 114 10.13 -1.68 -9.32
N GLY A 115 8.90 -1.32 -8.93
CA GLY A 115 8.12 -0.25 -9.55
C GLY A 115 8.84 1.10 -9.47
N TYR A 116 9.29 1.49 -8.28
CA TYR A 116 10.04 2.74 -8.09
C TYR A 116 11.37 2.71 -8.83
N PHE A 117 12.12 1.61 -8.73
CA PHE A 117 13.38 1.45 -9.44
C PHE A 117 13.23 1.65 -10.96
N ILE A 118 12.21 1.04 -11.58
CA ILE A 118 11.94 1.18 -13.01
C ILE A 118 11.49 2.61 -13.34
N ALA A 119 10.58 3.19 -12.55
CA ALA A 119 10.06 4.53 -12.77
C ALA A 119 11.18 5.57 -12.73
N GLU A 120 12.02 5.55 -11.70
CA GLU A 120 13.14 6.48 -11.52
C GLU A 120 14.23 6.30 -12.58
N SER A 121 14.61 5.03 -12.84
CA SER A 121 15.69 4.72 -13.79
C SER A 121 15.33 5.13 -15.22
N TYR A 122 14.12 4.77 -15.68
CA TYR A 122 13.81 4.79 -17.11
C TYR A 122 12.72 5.79 -17.49
N ILE A 123 11.69 5.98 -16.66
CA ILE A 123 10.54 6.81 -17.03
C ILE A 123 10.78 8.26 -16.66
N MET A 124 11.25 8.50 -15.43
CA MET A 124 11.63 9.81 -14.92
C MET A 124 13.03 10.24 -15.38
N LYS A 125 13.83 9.28 -15.91
CA LYS A 125 15.18 9.49 -16.45
C LYS A 125 16.15 10.11 -15.43
N ILE A 126 15.98 9.78 -14.15
CA ILE A 126 16.89 10.19 -13.07
C ILE A 126 18.21 9.40 -13.18
N GLY A 127 18.14 8.17 -13.71
CA GLY A 127 19.28 7.32 -14.00
C GLY A 127 19.48 6.21 -12.98
N ILE A 128 20.08 5.10 -13.45
CA ILE A 128 20.19 3.84 -12.69
C ILE A 128 20.96 4.03 -11.37
N ALA A 129 22.04 4.82 -11.37
CA ALA A 129 22.85 5.03 -10.18
C ALA A 129 22.07 5.72 -9.05
N ALA A 130 21.25 6.73 -9.38
CA ALA A 130 20.40 7.42 -8.43
C ALA A 130 19.26 6.53 -7.93
N ALA A 131 18.60 5.79 -8.84
CA ALA A 131 17.55 4.85 -8.47
C ALA A 131 18.06 3.73 -7.54
N LEU A 132 19.28 3.22 -7.77
CA LEU A 132 19.92 2.25 -6.87
C LEU A 132 20.17 2.80 -5.47
N ALA A 133 20.43 4.10 -5.34
CA ALA A 133 20.61 4.73 -4.03
C ALA A 133 19.30 4.79 -3.22
N GLU A 134 18.14 4.73 -3.88
CA GLU A 134 16.82 4.71 -3.24
C GLU A 134 16.38 3.31 -2.79
N VAL A 135 16.87 2.24 -3.44
CA VAL A 135 16.48 0.85 -3.16
C VAL A 135 16.60 0.47 -1.67
N PRO A 136 17.70 0.78 -0.94
CA PRO A 136 17.78 0.49 0.49
C PRO A 136 16.69 1.17 1.31
N GLY A 137 16.33 2.41 0.93
CA GLY A 137 15.23 3.15 1.52
C GLY A 137 13.89 2.48 1.24
N ASN A 138 13.62 2.12 0.00
CA ASN A 138 12.39 1.43 -0.39
C ASN A 138 12.24 0.06 0.28
N LEU A 139 13.33 -0.70 0.42
CA LEU A 139 13.37 -1.93 1.20
C LEU A 139 13.04 -1.71 2.68
N PHE A 140 13.53 -0.61 3.26
CA PHE A 140 13.19 -0.22 4.63
C PHE A 140 11.68 0.07 4.77
N GLN A 141 11.08 0.80 3.82
CA GLN A 141 9.63 1.11 3.86
C GLN A 141 8.78 -0.16 3.90
N VAL A 142 9.03 -1.09 2.96
CA VAL A 142 8.24 -2.31 2.85
C VAL A 142 8.52 -3.29 4.00
N PHE A 143 9.74 -3.31 4.54
CA PHE A 143 10.09 -4.08 5.72
C PHE A 143 9.28 -3.63 6.94
N PHE A 144 9.29 -2.33 7.26
CA PHE A 144 8.48 -1.79 8.35
C PHE A 144 6.98 -1.92 8.06
N GLY A 145 6.59 -1.81 6.80
CA GLY A 145 5.25 -2.06 6.33
C GLY A 145 4.75 -3.46 6.70
N GLY A 146 5.55 -4.49 6.46
CA GLY A 146 5.22 -5.87 6.84
C GLY A 146 5.29 -6.11 8.35
N LEU A 147 6.34 -5.59 9.00
CA LEU A 147 6.59 -5.72 10.44
C LEU A 147 5.42 -5.18 11.28
N ILE A 148 4.85 -4.05 10.87
CA ILE A 148 3.70 -3.42 11.55
C ILE A 148 2.39 -3.97 10.99
N GLY A 149 2.29 -4.07 9.66
CA GLY A 149 1.02 -4.32 8.98
C GLY A 149 0.46 -5.70 9.22
N ILE A 150 1.30 -6.75 9.20
CA ILE A 150 0.82 -8.13 9.38
C ILE A 150 0.28 -8.35 10.81
N PRO A 151 0.99 -8.00 11.90
CA PRO A 151 0.45 -8.13 13.25
C PRO A 151 -0.83 -7.30 13.45
N ALA A 152 -0.83 -6.04 13.00
CA ALA A 152 -1.99 -5.17 13.11
C ALA A 152 -3.22 -5.76 12.40
N THR A 153 -3.07 -6.22 11.15
CA THR A 153 -4.17 -6.88 10.43
C THR A 153 -4.71 -8.09 11.18
N ARG A 154 -3.86 -8.93 11.77
CA ARG A 154 -4.33 -10.11 12.51
C ARG A 154 -5.12 -9.73 13.76
N ILE A 155 -4.73 -8.66 14.45
CA ILE A 155 -5.48 -8.11 15.57
C ILE A 155 -6.83 -7.57 15.07
N LEU A 156 -6.83 -6.77 14.01
CA LEU A 156 -8.05 -6.21 13.41
C LEU A 156 -9.03 -7.32 12.98
N ARG A 157 -8.56 -8.35 12.29
CA ARG A 157 -9.37 -9.51 11.85
C ARG A 157 -10.02 -10.25 13.04
N ARG A 158 -9.40 -10.24 14.22
CA ARG A 158 -9.95 -10.88 15.43
C ARG A 158 -10.91 -10.00 16.22
N ARG A 159 -10.75 -8.67 16.15
CA ARG A 159 -11.45 -7.72 17.04
C ARG A 159 -12.57 -6.94 16.37
N LEU A 160 -12.49 -6.72 15.06
CA LEU A 160 -13.49 -5.90 14.37
C LEU A 160 -14.74 -6.71 14.05
N THR A 161 -15.78 -6.52 14.86
CA THR A 161 -17.16 -6.97 14.56
C THR A 161 -17.67 -6.36 13.25
N VAL A 162 -17.10 -5.23 12.81
CA VAL A 162 -17.33 -4.68 11.48
C VAL A 162 -16.94 -5.68 10.40
N ILE A 163 -15.88 -6.48 10.54
CA ILE A 163 -15.52 -7.48 9.52
C ILE A 163 -16.58 -8.58 9.45
N SER A 164 -17.14 -9.03 10.58
CA SER A 164 -18.25 -9.97 10.56
C SER A 164 -19.53 -9.35 10.01
N ALA A 165 -19.83 -8.09 10.33
CA ALA A 165 -20.97 -7.34 9.78
C ALA A 165 -20.82 -7.05 8.27
N LEU A 166 -19.58 -6.86 7.80
CA LEU A 166 -19.26 -6.62 6.40
C LEU A 166 -19.05 -7.91 5.61
N LYS A 167 -18.90 -9.05 6.28
CA LYS A 167 -18.66 -10.37 5.65
C LYS A 167 -19.62 -10.70 4.51
N PRO A 168 -20.96 -10.47 4.64
CA PRO A 168 -21.91 -10.71 3.54
C PRO A 168 -21.64 -9.83 2.31
N PHE A 169 -20.99 -8.69 2.50
CA PHE A 169 -20.63 -7.76 1.44
C PHE A 169 -19.19 -7.94 0.96
N LEU A 170 -18.30 -8.54 1.74
CA LEU A 170 -16.88 -8.72 1.39
C LEU A 170 -16.63 -10.03 0.65
N GLU A 171 -17.34 -11.11 1.02
CA GLU A 171 -17.21 -12.41 0.36
C GLU A 171 -17.97 -12.41 -0.98
N LYS A 172 -17.44 -13.15 -1.98
CA LYS A 172 -18.18 -13.41 -3.23
C LYS A 172 -19.28 -14.40 -2.88
N PRO A 173 -20.53 -14.25 -3.35
CA PRO A 173 -21.54 -15.29 -3.16
C PRO A 173 -20.96 -16.61 -3.69
N SER A 174 -21.01 -17.67 -2.87
CA SER A 174 -20.70 -19.02 -3.31
C SER A 174 -21.66 -19.34 -4.45
N SER A 175 -21.12 -19.51 -5.65
CA SER A 175 -21.83 -20.10 -6.78
C SER A 175 -22.32 -21.49 -6.43
#